data_AF-A0A5P2H4M5-F1
#
_entry.id   AF-A0A5P2H4M5-F1
#
_cell.length_a   1.000
_cell.length_b   1.000
_cell.length_c   1.000
_cell.angle_alpha   90.00
_cell.angle_beta   90.00
_cell.angle_gamma   90.00
#
_symmetry.space_group_name_H-M   'P 1'
#
loop_
_entity.id
_entity.type
_entity.pdbx_description
1 polymer ?
#
loop_
_entity_poly.entity_id
_entity_poly.type
_entity_poly.pdbx_seq_one_letter_code
_entity_poly.pdbx_strand_id
1 'polypeptide(L)'
;MSMALQSLMLTFEVALRNRVHVSLSRQATEKSGCASDSFPWYDYCLGLRKLQGATFDRIEALLCDDRMIRLKLQPSPDSVIAKLTFGVWPNILEQQLPTPVVQARTFLDVFANYPKNPRKHWNHPDNRKAAITVLKDVNAWRNRIAHCEPVWTQGWYRNSTTQHWTEVLDRVRRRRAEMLTVLGWMCPQTLEVYQHSYNGRLFEMLLTEHAVLAHIVQPYVPGAGPVYPQMDEAGMSAYKARR
;
A
#
# COMPACT_ATOMS: atom_id res chain seq x y z
N MET A 1 -9.95 -15.66 1.87
CA MET A 1 -9.21 -14.91 0.81
C MET A 1 -8.99 -13.45 1.19
N SER A 2 -10.03 -12.71 1.62
CA SER A 2 -9.95 -11.28 1.94
C SER A 2 -8.91 -10.93 3.02
N MET A 3 -8.80 -11.72 4.10
CA MET A 3 -7.81 -11.48 5.16
C MET A 3 -6.36 -11.66 4.69
N ALA A 4 -6.09 -12.68 3.87
CA ALA A 4 -4.77 -12.89 3.29
C ALA A 4 -4.40 -11.71 2.35
N LEU A 5 -5.37 -11.21 1.58
CA LEU A 5 -5.21 -10.05 0.71
C LEU A 5 -5.03 -8.74 1.48
N GLN A 6 -5.72 -8.57 2.61
CA GLN A 6 -5.60 -7.41 3.47
C GLN A 6 -4.16 -7.23 3.97
N SER A 7 -3.46 -8.32 4.28
CA SER A 7 -2.06 -8.24 4.69
C SER A 7 -1.16 -7.63 3.62
N LEU A 8 -1.39 -7.93 2.34
CA LEU A 8 -0.66 -7.29 1.23
C LEU A 8 -0.93 -5.80 1.19
N MET A 9 -2.19 -5.39 1.35
CA MET A 9 -2.59 -3.98 1.31
C MET A 9 -1.97 -3.18 2.45
N LEU A 10 -1.92 -3.74 3.66
CA LEU A 10 -1.27 -3.10 4.80
C LEU A 10 0.24 -2.95 4.57
N THR A 11 0.90 -4.00 4.10
CA THR A 11 2.32 -3.96 3.72
C THR A 11 2.58 -2.91 2.64
N PHE A 12 1.72 -2.86 1.63
CA PHE A 12 1.77 -1.88 0.55
C PHE A 12 1.58 -0.44 1.07
N GLU A 13 0.60 -0.21 1.95
CA GLU A 13 0.34 1.09 2.57
C GLU A 13 1.56 1.62 3.32
N VAL A 14 2.16 0.78 4.17
CA VAL A 14 3.34 1.14 4.96
C VAL A 14 4.53 1.45 4.06
N ALA A 15 4.78 0.61 3.05
CA ALA A 15 5.86 0.84 2.10
C ALA A 15 5.67 2.17 1.35
N LEU A 16 4.49 2.40 0.78
CA LEU A 16 4.16 3.63 0.04
C LEU A 16 4.33 4.86 0.92
N ARG A 17 3.68 4.87 2.09
CA ARG A 17 3.73 5.98 3.05
C ARG A 17 5.16 6.33 3.43
N ASN A 18 5.95 5.35 3.85
CA ASN A 18 7.28 5.59 4.36
C ASN A 18 8.18 6.14 3.24
N ARG A 19 8.06 5.62 2.01
CA ARG A 19 8.83 6.11 0.86
C ARG A 19 8.45 7.54 0.47
N VAL A 20 7.14 7.85 0.47
CA VAL A 20 6.65 9.22 0.22
C VAL A 20 7.16 10.16 1.30
N HIS A 21 7.06 9.77 2.57
CA HIS A 21 7.53 10.59 3.69
C HIS A 21 9.03 10.88 3.58
N VAL A 22 9.88 9.86 3.41
CA VAL A 22 11.33 10.03 3.26
C VAL A 22 11.68 10.94 2.09
N SER A 23 11.04 10.76 0.93
CA SER A 23 11.31 11.61 -0.24
C SER A 23 10.98 13.08 0.05
N LEU A 24 9.81 13.36 0.62
CA LEU A 24 9.38 14.73 0.89
C LEU A 24 10.17 15.36 2.07
N SER A 25 10.56 14.57 3.06
CA SER A 25 11.44 15.01 4.16
C SER A 25 12.80 15.46 3.63
N ARG A 26 13.43 14.66 2.76
CA ARG A 26 14.73 14.99 2.14
C ARG A 26 14.63 16.22 1.26
N GLN A 27 13.57 16.32 0.46
CA GLN A 27 13.36 17.48 -0.42
C GLN A 27 13.12 18.77 0.38
N ALA A 28 12.42 18.70 1.52
CA ALA A 28 12.19 19.86 2.38
C ALA A 28 13.46 20.32 3.12
N THR A 29 14.38 19.41 3.42
CA THR A 29 15.61 19.69 4.18
C THR A 29 16.86 19.89 3.33
N GLU A 30 16.74 19.74 2.00
CA GLU A 30 17.88 19.82 1.06
C GLU A 30 18.64 21.15 1.16
N LYS A 31 17.93 22.27 1.32
CA LYS A 31 18.53 23.61 1.44
C LYS A 31 19.21 23.84 2.79
N SER A 32 18.91 23.04 3.79
CA SER A 32 19.43 23.17 5.16
C SER A 32 20.80 22.49 5.33
N GLY A 33 21.33 21.84 4.29
CA GLY A 33 22.66 21.20 4.31
C GLY A 33 22.70 19.84 5.02
N CYS A 34 21.65 19.45 5.73
CA CYS A 34 21.52 18.15 6.37
C CYS A 34 20.18 17.52 5.96
N ALA A 35 20.23 16.56 5.03
CA ALA A 35 19.04 15.85 4.58
C ALA A 35 18.50 14.98 5.73
N SER A 36 17.21 15.14 6.04
CA SER A 36 16.50 14.32 7.03
C SER A 36 15.53 13.37 6.34
N ASP A 37 15.47 12.14 6.84
CA ASP A 37 14.48 11.14 6.44
C ASP A 37 13.14 11.33 7.17
N SER A 38 13.16 12.04 8.30
CA SER A 38 12.00 12.35 9.13
C SER A 38 11.91 13.85 9.39
N PHE A 39 11.06 14.53 8.63
CA PHE A 39 10.86 15.97 8.74
C PHE A 39 9.38 16.31 8.52
N PRO A 40 8.80 17.25 9.29
CA PRO A 40 7.38 17.62 9.19
C PRO A 40 7.11 18.48 7.94
N TRP A 41 7.34 17.91 6.75
CA TRP A 41 7.23 18.62 5.47
C TRP A 41 5.82 19.15 5.16
N TYR A 42 4.83 18.63 5.87
CA TYR A 42 3.42 18.99 5.77
C TYR A 42 3.02 20.18 6.64
N ASP A 43 3.87 20.60 7.59
CA ASP A 43 3.56 21.71 8.49
C ASP A 43 3.88 23.04 7.80
N TYR A 44 2.82 23.74 7.39
CA TYR A 44 2.93 25.02 6.70
C TYR A 44 3.51 26.13 7.60
N CYS A 45 3.45 25.98 8.93
CA CYS A 45 4.05 26.94 9.87
C CYS A 45 5.58 26.99 9.74
N LEU A 46 6.20 25.97 9.17
CA LEU A 46 7.63 25.91 8.90
C LEU A 46 8.03 26.59 7.57
N GLY A 47 7.13 27.37 6.97
CA GLY A 47 7.36 28.04 5.69
C GLY A 47 7.25 27.11 4.48
N LEU A 48 6.69 25.92 4.66
CA LEU A 48 6.48 24.93 3.61
C LEU A 48 5.11 25.10 2.96
N ARG A 49 4.92 24.46 1.81
CA ARG A 49 3.66 24.53 1.08
C ARG A 49 2.54 23.94 1.92
N LYS A 50 1.47 24.71 2.07
CA LYS A 50 0.22 24.26 2.68
C LYS A 50 -0.45 23.21 1.79
N LEU A 51 -0.68 22.02 2.35
CA LEU A 51 -1.55 21.00 1.74
C LEU A 51 -3.00 21.51 1.68
N GLN A 52 -3.84 20.89 0.87
CA GLN A 52 -5.22 21.34 0.63
C GLN A 52 -6.26 20.28 0.95
N GLY A 53 -7.49 20.74 1.22
CA GLY A 53 -8.67 19.91 1.44
C GLY A 53 -8.55 18.97 2.64
N ALA A 54 -9.22 17.81 2.56
CA ALA A 54 -9.30 16.85 3.67
C ALA A 54 -7.95 16.36 4.19
N THR A 55 -6.90 16.35 3.35
CA THR A 55 -5.54 16.01 3.80
C THR A 55 -5.02 17.04 4.80
N PHE A 56 -5.21 18.34 4.52
CA PHE A 56 -4.81 19.43 5.41
C PHE A 56 -5.60 19.37 6.72
N ASP A 57 -6.93 19.25 6.64
CA ASP A 57 -7.79 19.20 7.82
C ASP A 57 -7.40 18.03 8.73
N ARG A 58 -7.04 16.88 8.13
CA ARG A 58 -6.61 15.72 8.91
C ARG A 58 -5.27 15.91 9.62
N ILE A 59 -4.33 16.62 8.99
CA ILE A 59 -3.04 16.94 9.58
C ILE A 59 -3.21 17.98 10.69
N GLU A 60 -4.00 19.03 10.46
CA GLU A 60 -4.29 20.03 11.49
C GLU A 60 -4.96 19.40 12.71
N ALA A 61 -5.91 18.48 12.51
CA ALA A 61 -6.52 17.72 13.61
C ALA A 61 -5.53 16.84 14.41
N LEU A 62 -4.30 16.61 13.91
CA LEU A 62 -3.24 15.91 14.63
C LEU A 62 -2.24 16.86 15.30
N LEU A 63 -2.11 18.10 14.80
CA LEU A 63 -1.14 19.10 15.27
C LEU A 63 -1.78 20.13 16.21
N CYS A 64 -3.12 20.23 16.21
CA CYS A 64 -3.91 21.16 17.00
C CYS A 64 -4.85 20.42 17.96
N ASP A 65 -5.27 21.13 19.01
CA ASP A 65 -6.34 20.71 19.91
C ASP A 65 -7.74 20.98 19.31
N ASP A 66 -8.79 20.65 20.07
CA ASP A 66 -10.19 20.84 19.66
C ASP A 66 -10.57 22.32 19.40
N ARG A 67 -9.75 23.27 19.86
CA ARG A 67 -9.93 24.72 19.67
C ARG A 67 -9.10 25.25 18.50
N MET A 68 -8.50 24.37 17.70
CA MET A 68 -7.59 24.71 16.60
C MET A 68 -6.32 25.45 17.07
N ILE A 69 -5.91 25.24 18.32
CA ILE A 69 -4.67 25.78 18.87
C ILE A 69 -3.59 24.70 18.74
N ARG A 70 -2.41 25.08 18.22
CA ARG A 70 -1.27 24.16 18.10
C ARG A 70 -0.93 23.52 19.45
N LEU A 71 -0.77 22.20 19.44
CA LEU A 71 -0.36 21.44 20.63
C LEU A 71 0.97 21.97 21.18
N LYS A 72 1.06 22.10 22.50
CA LYS A 72 2.29 22.56 23.19
C LYS A 72 3.49 21.67 22.87
N LEU A 73 3.28 20.36 22.79
CA LEU A 73 4.26 19.41 22.31
C LEU A 73 3.77 18.85 20.99
N GLN A 74 4.46 19.18 19.90
CA GLN A 74 4.12 18.68 18.58
C GLN A 74 4.46 17.17 18.48
N PRO A 75 3.57 16.35 17.92
CA PRO A 75 3.88 14.95 17.66
C PRO A 75 5.07 14.83 16.69
N SER A 76 5.87 13.77 16.83
CA SER A 76 6.97 13.50 15.90
C SER A 76 6.45 13.35 14.46
N PRO A 77 7.26 13.67 13.43
CA PRO A 77 6.83 13.55 12.04
C PRO A 77 6.32 12.16 11.68
N ASP A 78 7.03 11.12 12.10
CA ASP A 78 6.65 9.73 11.86
C ASP A 78 5.32 9.36 12.51
N SER A 79 5.04 9.89 13.71
CA SER A 79 3.76 9.64 14.40
C SER A 79 2.57 10.26 13.68
N VAL A 80 2.72 11.46 13.10
CA VAL A 80 1.65 12.10 12.32
C VAL A 80 1.39 11.29 11.06
N ILE A 81 2.47 10.98 10.33
CA ILE A 81 2.45 10.20 9.10
C ILE A 81 1.79 8.83 9.35
N ALA A 82 2.11 8.18 10.46
CA ALA A 82 1.56 6.87 10.81
C ALA A 82 0.03 6.87 11.02
N LYS A 83 -0.56 8.02 11.40
CA LYS A 83 -2.00 8.19 11.65
C LYS A 83 -2.80 8.57 10.40
N LEU A 84 -2.15 8.90 9.29
CA LEU A 84 -2.81 9.21 8.03
C LEU A 84 -3.27 7.92 7.33
N THR A 85 -4.42 8.00 6.68
CA THR A 85 -5.02 6.85 5.97
C THR A 85 -4.40 6.68 4.59
N PHE A 86 -4.49 5.45 4.05
CA PHE A 86 -4.02 5.14 2.69
C PHE A 86 -4.37 6.21 1.65
N GLY A 87 -5.65 6.63 1.61
CA GLY A 87 -6.16 7.56 0.60
C GLY A 87 -5.44 8.91 0.51
N VAL A 88 -4.73 9.30 1.57
CA VAL A 88 -3.93 10.52 1.60
C VAL A 88 -2.74 10.45 0.63
N TRP A 89 -2.08 9.30 0.50
CA TRP A 89 -0.84 9.19 -0.29
C TRP A 89 -1.04 9.31 -1.80
N PRO A 90 -2.02 8.62 -2.42
CA PRO A 90 -2.33 8.84 -3.83
C PRO A 90 -2.76 10.28 -4.13
N ASN A 91 -3.52 10.91 -3.21
CA ASN A 91 -3.92 12.32 -3.36
C ASN A 91 -2.71 13.26 -3.34
N ILE A 92 -1.77 13.04 -2.43
CA ILE A 92 -0.53 13.83 -2.38
C ILE A 92 0.23 13.73 -3.70
N LEU A 93 0.47 12.50 -4.19
CA LEU A 93 1.24 12.24 -5.40
C LEU A 93 0.59 12.79 -6.67
N GLU A 94 -0.74 12.85 -6.71
CA GLU A 94 -1.50 13.33 -7.87
C GLU A 94 -1.59 14.86 -7.93
N GLN A 95 -1.93 15.52 -6.81
CA GLN A 95 -2.42 16.91 -6.85
C GLN A 95 -1.69 17.87 -5.92
N GLN A 96 -0.96 17.39 -4.91
CA GLN A 96 -0.40 18.25 -3.85
C GLN A 96 1.08 18.60 -4.05
N LEU A 97 1.77 17.98 -5.02
CA LEU A 97 3.17 18.28 -5.32
C LEU A 97 3.29 19.60 -6.11
N PRO A 98 4.26 20.48 -5.80
CA PRO A 98 4.31 21.86 -6.28
C PRO A 98 4.66 22.03 -7.75
N THR A 99 5.54 21.20 -8.29
CA THR A 99 6.02 21.32 -9.67
C THR A 99 6.18 19.94 -10.31
N PRO A 100 6.14 19.84 -11.66
CA PRO A 100 6.42 18.59 -12.35
C PRO A 100 7.81 18.01 -12.03
N VAL A 101 8.78 18.86 -11.71
CA VAL A 101 10.14 18.46 -11.31
C VAL A 101 10.12 17.76 -9.95
N VAL A 102 9.45 18.36 -8.96
CA VAL A 102 9.25 17.74 -7.64
C VAL A 102 8.44 16.47 -7.75
N GLN A 103 7.44 16.44 -8.63
CA GLN A 103 6.65 15.24 -8.89
C GLN A 103 7.52 14.11 -9.45
N ALA A 104 8.30 14.36 -10.52
CA ALA A 104 9.17 13.37 -11.12
C ALA A 104 10.23 12.86 -10.12
N ARG A 105 10.84 13.75 -9.33
CA ARG A 105 11.79 13.39 -8.27
C ARG A 105 11.13 12.53 -7.19
N THR A 106 9.95 12.90 -6.73
CA THR A 106 9.21 12.14 -5.71
C THR A 106 8.88 10.74 -6.23
N PHE A 107 8.45 10.60 -7.48
CA PHE A 107 8.21 9.28 -8.08
C PHE A 107 9.48 8.45 -8.25
N LEU A 108 10.60 9.09 -8.61
CA LEU A 108 11.90 8.43 -8.68
C LEU A 108 12.33 7.90 -7.31
N ASP A 109 12.14 8.67 -6.25
CA ASP A 109 12.46 8.25 -4.89
C ASP A 109 11.49 7.15 -4.43
N VAL A 110 10.18 7.30 -4.66
CA VAL A 110 9.17 6.35 -4.19
C VAL A 110 9.28 5.01 -4.92
N PHE A 111 9.43 5.03 -6.24
CA PHE A 111 9.48 3.86 -7.12
C PHE A 111 10.88 3.67 -7.73
N ALA A 112 11.89 3.70 -6.87
CA ALA A 112 13.30 3.67 -7.26
C ALA A 112 13.71 2.39 -8.01
N ASN A 113 13.01 1.28 -7.77
CA ASN A 113 13.33 -0.03 -8.32
C ASN A 113 12.50 -0.38 -9.55
N TYR A 114 12.01 0.63 -10.28
CA TYR A 114 11.33 0.39 -11.56
C TYR A 114 12.32 -0.25 -12.57
N PRO A 115 11.98 -1.36 -13.24
CA PRO A 115 12.94 -2.25 -13.91
C PRO A 115 13.64 -1.69 -15.15
N LYS A 116 13.16 -0.58 -15.73
CA LYS A 116 13.79 0.06 -16.91
C LYS A 116 14.65 1.25 -16.45
N ASN A 117 14.64 2.34 -17.21
CA ASN A 117 15.27 3.59 -16.78
C ASN A 117 14.27 4.41 -15.94
N PRO A 118 14.33 4.37 -14.59
CA PRO A 118 13.34 5.03 -13.73
C PRO A 118 13.34 6.54 -13.92
N ARG A 119 14.51 7.16 -14.10
CA ARG A 119 14.63 8.62 -14.31
C ARG A 119 13.88 9.05 -15.56
N LYS A 120 14.10 8.38 -16.69
CA LYS A 120 13.39 8.66 -17.94
C LYS A 120 11.90 8.35 -17.80
N HIS A 121 11.55 7.23 -17.18
CA HIS A 121 10.16 6.78 -17.04
C HIS A 121 9.32 7.78 -16.22
N TRP A 122 9.80 8.17 -15.04
CA TRP A 122 9.07 9.04 -14.11
C TRP A 122 9.06 10.51 -14.52
N ASN A 123 9.83 10.94 -15.52
CA ASN A 123 9.71 12.26 -16.12
C ASN A 123 8.42 12.44 -16.92
N HIS A 124 7.81 11.35 -17.42
CA HIS A 124 6.57 11.41 -18.18
C HIS A 124 5.32 11.44 -17.28
N PRO A 125 4.43 12.45 -17.42
CA PRO A 125 3.20 12.55 -16.62
C PRO A 125 2.28 11.33 -16.73
N ASP A 126 2.14 10.73 -17.91
CA ASP A 126 1.25 9.58 -18.12
C ASP A 126 1.71 8.34 -17.34
N ASN A 127 3.02 8.13 -17.22
CA ASN A 127 3.58 7.05 -16.43
C ASN A 127 3.28 7.24 -14.94
N ARG A 128 3.39 8.48 -14.44
CA ARG A 128 3.04 8.82 -13.06
C ARG A 128 1.54 8.63 -12.82
N LYS A 129 0.70 9.05 -13.76
CA LYS A 129 -0.76 8.85 -13.72
C LYS A 129 -1.12 7.37 -13.69
N ALA A 130 -0.47 6.54 -14.52
CA ALA A 130 -0.69 5.09 -14.51
C ALA A 130 -0.36 4.46 -13.16
N ALA A 131 0.78 4.83 -12.55
CA ALA A 131 1.12 4.38 -11.20
C ALA A 131 0.08 4.84 -10.16
N ILE A 132 -0.34 6.11 -10.19
CA ILE A 132 -1.40 6.64 -9.30
C ILE A 132 -2.70 5.85 -9.43
N THR A 133 -3.11 5.49 -10.65
CA THR A 133 -4.30 4.66 -10.90
C THR A 133 -4.20 3.35 -10.12
N VAL A 134 -3.05 2.66 -10.18
CA VAL A 134 -2.84 1.44 -9.39
C VAL A 134 -2.93 1.70 -7.88
N LEU A 135 -2.40 2.83 -7.38
CA LEU A 135 -2.51 3.14 -5.94
C LEU A 135 -3.95 3.40 -5.51
N LYS A 136 -4.73 4.15 -6.30
CA LYS A 136 -6.16 4.42 -6.05
C LYS A 136 -6.98 3.14 -6.07
N ASP A 137 -6.64 2.26 -7.00
CA ASP A 137 -7.21 0.94 -7.15
C ASP A 137 -6.96 0.03 -5.94
N VAL A 138 -5.74 0.04 -5.40
CA VAL A 138 -5.41 -0.64 -4.13
C VAL A 138 -6.21 -0.08 -2.97
N ASN A 139 -6.29 1.26 -2.86
CA ASN A 139 -7.10 1.92 -1.83
C ASN A 139 -8.57 1.51 -1.91
N ALA A 140 -9.13 1.46 -3.13
CA ALA A 140 -10.51 1.04 -3.34
C ALA A 140 -10.75 -0.38 -2.84
N TRP A 141 -9.88 -1.34 -3.21
CA TRP A 141 -9.98 -2.70 -2.70
C TRP A 141 -9.84 -2.80 -1.18
N ARG A 142 -8.90 -2.05 -0.61
CA ARG A 142 -8.69 -1.99 0.85
C ARG A 142 -9.93 -1.49 1.58
N ASN A 143 -10.58 -0.45 1.07
CA ASN A 143 -11.83 0.07 1.65
C ASN A 143 -12.95 -0.97 1.58
N ARG A 144 -13.09 -1.67 0.45
CA ARG A 144 -14.11 -2.73 0.32
C ARG A 144 -13.92 -3.85 1.32
N ILE A 145 -12.69 -4.36 1.48
CA ILE A 145 -12.39 -5.40 2.46
C ILE A 145 -12.65 -4.89 3.89
N ALA A 146 -12.29 -3.65 4.20
CA ALA A 146 -12.53 -3.04 5.51
C ALA A 146 -14.04 -2.88 5.83
N HIS A 147 -14.88 -2.66 4.82
CA HIS A 147 -16.32 -2.62 4.94
C HIS A 147 -17.00 -3.99 4.83
N CYS A 148 -16.23 -5.08 4.84
CA CYS A 148 -16.72 -6.45 4.61
C CYS A 148 -17.53 -6.60 3.31
N GLU A 149 -17.27 -5.74 2.32
CA GLU A 149 -17.84 -5.88 0.99
C GLU A 149 -17.13 -7.00 0.23
N PRO A 150 -17.83 -7.65 -0.74
CA PRO A 150 -17.19 -8.61 -1.61
C PRO A 150 -16.00 -7.98 -2.36
N VAL A 151 -14.96 -8.75 -2.66
CA VAL A 151 -13.78 -8.23 -3.39
C VAL A 151 -14.15 -7.75 -4.82
N TRP A 152 -15.31 -8.16 -5.35
CA TRP A 152 -15.88 -7.76 -6.65
C TRP A 152 -17.25 -7.08 -6.51
N THR A 153 -17.60 -6.17 -7.42
CA THR A 153 -18.89 -5.46 -7.40
C THR A 153 -19.98 -6.26 -8.11
N GLN A 154 -21.26 -6.08 -7.76
CA GLN A 154 -22.37 -6.76 -8.44
C GLN A 154 -22.46 -6.38 -9.93
N GLY A 155 -22.13 -5.14 -10.30
CA GLY A 155 -22.09 -4.69 -11.69
C GLY A 155 -21.09 -5.48 -12.55
N TRP A 156 -20.06 -6.07 -11.93
CA TRP A 156 -19.11 -6.91 -12.63
C TRP A 156 -19.69 -8.27 -13.04
N TYR A 157 -20.36 -8.96 -12.10
CA TYR A 157 -21.01 -10.24 -12.39
C TYR A 157 -22.02 -10.08 -13.53
N ARG A 158 -22.77 -8.96 -13.53
CA ARG A 158 -23.75 -8.64 -14.58
C ARG A 158 -23.12 -8.31 -15.94
N ASN A 159 -21.87 -7.86 -15.98
CA ASN A 159 -21.15 -7.48 -17.21
C ASN A 159 -20.20 -8.57 -17.74
N SER A 160 -20.07 -9.71 -17.05
CA SER A 160 -19.32 -10.87 -17.54
C SER A 160 -20.20 -11.70 -18.48
N THR A 161 -19.65 -12.10 -19.62
CA THR A 161 -20.34 -12.94 -20.60
C THR A 161 -20.62 -14.34 -20.05
N THR A 162 -19.69 -14.89 -19.26
CA THR A 162 -19.81 -16.26 -18.71
C THR A 162 -20.39 -16.28 -17.30
N GLN A 163 -20.26 -15.15 -16.57
CA GLN A 163 -20.59 -15.03 -15.15
C GLN A 163 -19.93 -16.12 -14.28
N HIS A 164 -18.85 -16.73 -14.77
CA HIS A 164 -18.23 -17.87 -14.14
C HIS A 164 -17.19 -17.43 -13.10
N TRP A 165 -17.11 -18.16 -11.98
CA TRP A 165 -16.23 -17.81 -10.85
C TRP A 165 -14.74 -17.89 -11.21
N THR A 166 -14.35 -18.64 -12.25
CA THR A 166 -12.96 -18.70 -12.74
C THR A 166 -12.47 -17.34 -13.23
N GLU A 167 -13.34 -16.53 -13.85
CA GLU A 167 -12.98 -15.17 -14.25
C GLU A 167 -12.67 -14.27 -13.04
N VAL A 168 -13.36 -14.48 -11.91
CA VAL A 168 -13.07 -13.78 -10.66
C VAL A 168 -11.67 -14.16 -10.18
N LEU A 169 -11.35 -15.45 -10.21
CA LEU A 169 -10.07 -15.98 -9.76
C LEU A 169 -8.91 -15.37 -10.57
N ASP A 170 -9.03 -15.34 -11.90
CA ASP A 170 -8.02 -14.77 -12.78
C ASP A 170 -7.82 -13.27 -12.61
N ARG A 171 -8.91 -12.53 -12.35
CA ARG A 171 -8.83 -11.09 -12.07
C ARG A 171 -8.17 -10.83 -10.73
N VAL A 172 -8.51 -11.60 -9.70
CA VAL A 172 -7.86 -11.50 -8.39
C VAL A 172 -6.37 -11.80 -8.50
N ARG A 173 -6.00 -12.81 -9.29
CA ARG A 173 -4.60 -13.16 -9.57
C ARG A 173 -3.86 -12.01 -10.26
N ARG A 174 -4.41 -11.50 -11.37
CA ARG A 174 -3.83 -10.37 -12.11
C ARG A 174 -3.66 -9.14 -11.23
N ARG A 175 -4.69 -8.80 -10.46
CA ARG A 175 -4.67 -7.62 -9.60
C ARG A 175 -3.63 -7.73 -8.49
N ARG A 176 -3.54 -8.90 -7.84
CA ARG A 176 -2.46 -9.15 -6.89
C ARG A 176 -1.09 -9.05 -7.55
N ALA A 177 -0.91 -9.58 -8.76
CA ALA A 177 0.36 -9.48 -9.47
C ALA A 177 0.75 -8.02 -9.78
N GLU A 178 -0.20 -7.17 -10.16
CA GLU A 178 0.00 -5.73 -10.32
C GLU A 178 0.45 -5.07 -9.00
N MET A 179 -0.22 -5.39 -7.89
CA MET A 179 0.15 -4.88 -6.57
C MET A 179 1.57 -5.29 -6.16
N LEU A 180 1.92 -6.56 -6.36
CA LEU A 180 3.26 -7.07 -6.06
C LEU A 180 4.32 -6.42 -6.94
N THR A 181 4.00 -6.15 -8.20
CA THR A 181 4.89 -5.45 -9.13
C THR A 181 5.18 -4.03 -8.64
N VAL A 182 4.15 -3.27 -8.27
CA VAL A 182 4.35 -1.91 -7.74
C VAL A 182 5.03 -1.93 -6.37
N LEU A 183 4.72 -2.92 -5.51
CA LEU A 183 5.46 -3.12 -4.25
C LEU A 183 6.94 -3.37 -4.50
N GLY A 184 7.28 -4.17 -5.51
CA GLY A 184 8.65 -4.40 -5.96
C GLY A 184 9.34 -3.12 -6.42
N TRP A 185 8.64 -2.22 -7.10
CA TRP A 185 9.21 -0.92 -7.48
C TRP A 185 9.54 -0.05 -6.26
N MET A 186 8.75 -0.16 -5.18
CA MET A 186 8.96 0.59 -3.94
C MET A 186 10.06 -0.02 -3.06
N CYS A 187 9.96 -1.31 -2.75
CA CYS A 187 10.87 -2.03 -1.86
C CYS A 187 10.89 -3.54 -2.18
N PRO A 188 11.88 -4.02 -2.96
CA PRO A 188 12.05 -5.44 -3.27
C PRO A 188 12.16 -6.33 -2.03
N GLN A 189 12.80 -5.85 -0.97
CA GLN A 189 12.96 -6.60 0.29
C GLN A 189 11.61 -6.81 0.98
N THR A 190 10.74 -5.80 0.98
CA THR A 190 9.39 -5.93 1.54
C THR A 190 8.52 -6.87 0.70
N LEU A 191 8.68 -6.85 -0.63
CA LEU A 191 8.05 -7.80 -1.53
C LEU A 191 8.48 -9.23 -1.20
N GLU A 192 9.80 -9.47 -1.06
CA GLU A 192 10.36 -10.78 -0.72
C GLU A 192 9.84 -11.29 0.62
N VAL A 193 9.87 -10.45 1.66
CA VAL A 193 9.31 -10.79 2.98
C VAL A 193 7.83 -11.13 2.89
N TYR A 194 7.04 -10.36 2.14
CA TYR A 194 5.62 -10.65 1.95
C TYR A 194 5.40 -11.99 1.25
N GLN A 195 6.11 -12.26 0.16
CA GLN A 195 5.99 -13.52 -0.60
C GLN A 195 6.32 -14.74 0.27
N HIS A 196 7.32 -14.62 1.13
CA HIS A 196 7.72 -15.66 2.09
C HIS A 196 6.97 -15.57 3.43
N SER A 197 5.98 -14.69 3.57
CA SER A 197 5.15 -14.64 4.77
C SER A 197 4.09 -15.74 4.75
N TYR A 198 3.55 -16.06 5.92
CA TYR A 198 2.40 -16.97 6.04
C TYR A 198 1.24 -16.53 5.14
N ASN A 199 0.89 -15.23 5.15
CA ASN A 199 -0.21 -14.72 4.35
C ASN A 199 0.09 -14.74 2.84
N GLY A 200 1.34 -14.48 2.45
CA GLY A 200 1.78 -14.58 1.06
C GLY A 200 1.56 -15.97 0.49
N ARG A 201 2.02 -17.00 1.22
CA ARG A 201 1.81 -18.42 0.86
C ARG A 201 0.35 -18.84 0.95
N LEU A 202 -0.34 -18.48 2.04
CA LEU A 202 -1.75 -18.80 2.24
C LEU A 202 -2.62 -18.26 1.09
N PHE A 203 -2.31 -17.06 0.59
CA PHE A 203 -3.03 -16.51 -0.54
C PHE A 203 -2.93 -17.39 -1.79
N GLU A 204 -1.74 -17.90 -2.12
CA GLU A 204 -1.56 -18.79 -3.29
C GLU A 204 -2.39 -20.06 -3.15
N MET A 205 -2.42 -20.64 -1.95
CA MET A 205 -3.21 -21.85 -1.67
C MET A 205 -4.72 -21.58 -1.79
N LEU A 206 -5.18 -20.43 -1.32
CA LEU A 206 -6.59 -20.01 -1.40
C LEU A 206 -7.02 -19.64 -2.83
N LEU A 207 -6.08 -19.31 -3.72
CA LEU A 207 -6.37 -18.82 -5.08
C LEU A 207 -6.28 -19.91 -6.14
N THR A 208 -6.84 -21.09 -5.83
CA THR A 208 -6.90 -22.24 -6.73
C THR A 208 -8.35 -22.61 -7.04
N GLU A 209 -8.58 -23.19 -8.22
CA GLU A 209 -9.89 -23.73 -8.60
C GLU A 209 -10.35 -24.81 -7.60
N HIS A 210 -9.41 -25.64 -7.15
CA HIS A 210 -9.67 -26.66 -6.13
C HIS A 210 -10.16 -26.04 -4.82
N ALA A 211 -9.52 -24.98 -4.32
CA ALA A 211 -9.96 -24.32 -3.10
C ALA A 211 -11.35 -23.68 -3.24
N VAL A 212 -11.68 -23.14 -4.43
CA VAL A 212 -13.02 -22.60 -4.71
C VAL A 212 -14.05 -23.72 -4.76
N LEU A 213 -13.78 -24.82 -5.47
CA LEU A 213 -14.68 -25.97 -5.55
C LEU A 213 -14.89 -26.62 -4.19
N ALA A 214 -13.84 -26.78 -3.40
CA ALA A 214 -13.92 -27.28 -2.04
C ALA A 214 -14.86 -26.41 -1.18
N HIS A 215 -14.77 -25.09 -1.30
CA HIS A 215 -15.66 -24.17 -0.59
C HIS A 215 -17.12 -24.25 -1.07
N ILE A 216 -17.34 -24.45 -2.37
CA ILE A 216 -18.69 -24.54 -2.95
C ILE A 216 -19.36 -25.89 -2.61
N VAL A 217 -18.62 -27.00 -2.75
CA VAL A 217 -19.18 -28.36 -2.73
C VAL A 217 -19.04 -29.02 -1.35
N GLN A 218 -17.96 -28.72 -0.63
CA GLN A 218 -17.62 -29.39 0.64
C GLN A 218 -17.21 -28.41 1.76
N PRO A 219 -18.00 -27.34 2.03
CA PRO A 219 -17.60 -26.29 2.97
C PRO A 219 -17.37 -26.76 4.41
N TYR A 220 -17.92 -27.91 4.78
CA TYR A 220 -17.86 -28.45 6.14
C TYR A 220 -16.91 -29.64 6.31
N VAL A 221 -16.27 -30.12 5.24
CA VAL A 221 -15.39 -31.30 5.30
C VAL A 221 -13.99 -30.86 5.72
N PRO A 222 -13.49 -31.25 6.91
CA PRO A 222 -12.13 -30.94 7.32
C PRO A 222 -11.13 -31.54 6.33
N GLY A 223 -10.22 -30.73 5.81
CA GLY A 223 -9.18 -31.17 4.87
C GLY A 223 -9.58 -31.21 3.38
N ALA A 224 -10.85 -30.96 3.03
CA ALA A 224 -11.23 -30.77 1.62
C ALA A 224 -10.72 -29.45 1.03
N GLY A 225 -10.32 -28.51 1.89
CA GLY A 225 -9.81 -27.19 1.51
C GLY A 225 -8.31 -27.15 1.20
N PRO A 226 -7.78 -25.96 0.92
CA PRO A 226 -6.36 -25.80 0.63
C PRO A 226 -5.47 -26.26 1.79
N VAL A 227 -4.37 -26.92 1.45
CA VAL A 227 -3.35 -27.31 2.42
C VAL A 227 -2.72 -26.04 3.00
N TYR A 228 -2.95 -25.80 4.28
CA TYR A 228 -2.37 -24.67 4.98
C TYR A 228 -0.86 -24.85 5.11
N PRO A 229 -0.06 -23.75 5.04
CA PRO A 229 1.37 -23.83 5.30
C PRO A 229 1.62 -24.50 6.66
N GLN A 230 2.30 -25.65 6.67
CA GLN A 230 2.59 -26.37 7.91
C GLN A 230 3.76 -25.72 8.67
N MET A 231 3.79 -25.95 9.98
CA MET A 231 4.88 -25.49 10.83
C MET A 231 6.15 -26.30 10.53
N ASP A 232 7.25 -25.62 10.27
CA ASP A 232 8.58 -26.25 10.26
C ASP A 232 9.00 -26.49 11.72
N GLU A 233 8.78 -27.71 12.21
CA GLU A 233 9.12 -28.11 13.59
C GLU A 233 10.62 -27.96 13.89
N ALA A 234 11.47 -28.26 12.90
CA ALA A 234 12.91 -28.12 13.02
C ALA A 234 13.31 -26.64 13.09
N GLY A 235 12.74 -25.80 12.21
CA GLY A 235 12.94 -24.35 12.24
C GLY A 235 12.45 -23.69 13.52
N MET A 236 11.29 -24.11 14.05
CA MET A 236 10.75 -23.62 15.32
C MET A 236 11.64 -24.01 16.50
N SER A 237 12.13 -25.24 16.52
CA SER A 237 13.05 -25.72 17.56
C SER A 237 14.38 -24.96 17.51
N ALA A 238 14.93 -24.76 16.31
CA ALA A 238 16.14 -23.97 16.10
C ALA A 238 15.97 -22.50 16.50
N TYR A 239 14.82 -21.88 16.23
CA TYR A 239 14.53 -20.50 16.65
C TYR A 239 14.44 -20.38 18.17
N LYS A 240 13.76 -21.32 18.84
CA LYS A 240 13.67 -21.35 20.31
C LYS A 240 15.03 -21.51 20.98
N ALA A 241 15.95 -22.27 20.37
CA ALA A 241 17.31 -22.48 20.86
C ALA A 241 18.25 -21.28 20.66
N ARG A 242 17.83 -20.21 19.97
CA ARG A 242 18.61 -18.96 19.83
C ARG A 242 18.39 -17.97 20.99
N ARG A 243 17.54 -18.33 21.96
CA ARG A 243 17.38 -17.61 23.23
C ARG A 243 18.29 -18.21 24.29
#